data_AF-A0A924TR82-F1
#
_entry.id   AF-A0A924TR82-F1
#
_cell.length_a   1.000
_cell.length_b   1.000
_cell.length_c   1.000
_cell.angle_alpha   90.00
_cell.angle_beta   90.00
_cell.angle_gamma   90.00
#
_symmetry.space_group_name_H-M   'P 1'
#
loop_
_entity.id
_entity.type
_entity.pdbx_description
1 polymer ?
#
loop_
_entity_poly.entity_id
_entity_poly.type
_entity_poly.pdbx_seq_one_letter_code
_entity_poly.pdbx_strand_id
1 'polypeptide(L)'
;QGSSIYMAIALDTKRTLDQVLEAWSLDGTGIEFDQTVIALRLLAGPGQPLDTRAQARRVVARLPTFKRVEISFEGMADVGHGFVDELFRVFGRAHPEVELVPTAMTARTAALIRSARAA
;
A
#
# COMPACT_ATOMS: atom_id res chain seq x y z
N GLN A 1 -14.16 -26.07 16.05
CA GLN A 1 -14.57 -25.04 15.08
C GLN A 1 -13.47 -24.98 14.03
N GLY A 2 -13.76 -25.36 12.79
CA GLY A 2 -12.79 -25.34 11.69
C GLY A 2 -13.32 -24.46 10.56
N SER A 3 -12.42 -23.79 9.84
CA SER A 3 -12.78 -23.02 8.64
C SER A 3 -12.41 -23.83 7.40
N SER A 4 -13.33 -23.94 6.46
CA SER A 4 -13.07 -24.48 5.13
C SER A 4 -13.11 -23.35 4.12
N ILE A 5 -12.10 -23.29 3.25
CA ILE A 5 -12.03 -22.32 2.14
C ILE A 5 -12.17 -23.09 0.84
N TYR A 6 -13.04 -22.61 -0.05
CA TYR A 6 -13.15 -23.08 -1.42
C TYR A 6 -12.52 -22.04 -2.35
N MET A 7 -11.63 -22.49 -3.23
CA MET A 7 -10.98 -21.66 -4.24
C MET A 7 -11.28 -22.25 -5.62
N ALA A 8 -11.73 -21.40 -6.53
CA ALA A 8 -11.87 -21.72 -7.95
C ALA A 8 -11.01 -20.75 -8.75
N ILE A 9 -10.29 -21.26 -9.74
CA ILE A 9 -9.41 -20.48 -10.61
C ILE A 9 -9.84 -20.75 -12.06
N ALA A 10 -10.03 -19.67 -12.83
CA ALA A 10 -10.28 -19.75 -14.26
C ALA A 10 -8.98 -20.15 -14.99
N LEU A 11 -9.05 -21.17 -15.84
CA LEU A 11 -7.87 -21.69 -16.56
C LEU A 11 -7.69 -21.07 -17.95
N ASP A 12 -8.64 -20.26 -18.41
CA ASP A 12 -8.68 -19.60 -19.72
C ASP A 12 -8.10 -18.17 -19.69
N THR A 13 -7.18 -17.90 -18.75
CA THR A 13 -6.58 -16.58 -18.62
C THR A 13 -5.68 -16.23 -19.81
N LYS A 14 -5.80 -15.00 -20.30
CA LYS A 14 -4.89 -14.40 -21.29
C LYS A 14 -3.60 -13.86 -20.66
N ARG A 15 -3.52 -13.81 -19.33
CA ARG A 15 -2.37 -13.30 -18.57
C ARG A 15 -1.21 -14.29 -18.64
N THR A 16 -0.03 -13.82 -19.03
CA THR A 16 1.21 -14.63 -19.03
C THR A 16 2.03 -14.39 -17.77
N LEU A 17 2.99 -15.29 -17.50
CA LEU A 17 3.93 -15.11 -16.38
C LEU A 17 4.76 -13.84 -16.58
N ASP A 18 5.32 -13.63 -17.78
CA ASP A 18 6.14 -12.46 -18.11
C ASP A 18 5.39 -11.16 -17.81
N GLN A 19 4.12 -11.04 -18.24
CA GLN A 19 3.29 -9.87 -17.93
C GLN A 19 3.14 -9.61 -16.43
N VAL A 20 3.11 -10.66 -15.61
CA VAL A 20 3.03 -10.52 -14.15
C VAL A 20 4.37 -10.08 -13.57
N LEU A 21 5.46 -10.69 -14.03
CA LEU A 21 6.81 -10.37 -13.57
C LEU A 21 7.17 -8.93 -13.94
N GLU A 22 6.98 -8.54 -15.19
CA GLU A 22 7.22 -7.18 -15.70
C GLU A 22 6.41 -6.14 -14.92
N ALA A 23 5.16 -6.44 -14.57
CA ALA A 23 4.31 -5.51 -13.81
C ALA A 23 4.80 -5.22 -12.38
N TRP A 24 5.63 -6.09 -11.81
CA TRP A 24 6.19 -5.91 -10.46
C TRP A 24 7.67 -5.55 -10.44
N SER A 25 8.21 -5.21 -11.61
CA SER A 25 9.59 -4.78 -11.80
C SER A 25 9.61 -3.34 -12.31
N LEU A 26 10.30 -2.44 -11.62
CA LEU A 26 10.30 -1.02 -11.99
C LEU A 26 10.92 -0.76 -13.37
N ASP A 27 11.91 -1.57 -13.76
CA ASP A 27 12.55 -1.48 -15.08
C ASP A 27 11.79 -2.25 -16.17
N GLY A 28 10.71 -2.94 -15.80
CA GLY A 28 9.89 -3.74 -16.71
C GLY A 28 10.59 -5.00 -17.25
N THR A 29 11.71 -5.42 -16.68
CA THR A 29 12.42 -6.65 -17.11
C THR A 29 11.83 -7.92 -16.51
N GLY A 30 11.09 -7.78 -15.40
CA GLY A 30 10.54 -8.91 -14.64
C GLY A 30 11.56 -9.64 -13.78
N ILE A 31 12.78 -9.10 -13.63
CA ILE A 31 13.85 -9.72 -12.84
C ILE A 31 13.75 -9.30 -11.38
N GLU A 32 13.65 -7.99 -11.12
CA GLU A 32 13.56 -7.44 -9.77
C GLU A 32 12.09 -7.28 -9.35
N PHE A 33 11.74 -7.69 -8.12
CA PHE A 33 10.41 -7.47 -7.53
C PHE A 33 10.43 -6.28 -6.58
N ASP A 34 10.75 -5.10 -7.13
CA ASP A 34 11.09 -3.90 -6.37
C ASP A 34 9.94 -2.88 -6.26
N GLN A 35 8.75 -3.22 -6.74
CA GLN A 35 7.53 -2.45 -6.48
C GLN A 35 6.38 -3.28 -5.92
N THR A 36 5.49 -2.62 -5.18
CA THR A 36 4.28 -3.26 -4.64
C THR A 36 3.11 -2.27 -4.53
N VAL A 37 1.88 -2.79 -4.44
CA VAL A 37 0.66 -2.01 -4.17
C VAL A 37 0.04 -2.50 -2.86
N ILE A 38 -0.17 -1.59 -1.92
CA ILE A 38 -0.88 -1.84 -0.66
C ILE A 38 -2.29 -1.27 -0.76
N ALA A 39 -3.29 -2.16 -0.77
CA ALA A 39 -4.69 -1.78 -0.69
C ALA A 39 -5.11 -1.61 0.79
N LEU A 40 -5.16 -0.36 1.27
CA LEU A 40 -5.45 -0.07 2.69
C LEU A 40 -6.81 -0.61 3.15
N ARG A 41 -7.79 -0.70 2.25
CA ARG A 41 -9.12 -1.26 2.56
C ARG A 41 -9.09 -2.69 3.08
N LEU A 42 -8.06 -3.47 2.72
CA LEU A 42 -7.90 -4.85 3.20
C LEU A 42 -7.35 -4.92 4.63
N LEU A 43 -6.78 -3.81 5.11
CA LEU A 43 -6.22 -3.66 6.46
C LEU A 43 -7.21 -2.99 7.41
N ALA A 44 -8.17 -2.24 6.87
CA ALA A 44 -9.28 -1.67 7.63
C ALA A 44 -10.31 -2.77 7.93
N GLY A 45 -10.53 -3.06 9.21
CA GLY A 45 -11.64 -3.92 9.63
C GLY A 45 -12.99 -3.20 9.47
N PRO A 46 -14.12 -3.92 9.40
CA PRO A 46 -15.44 -3.30 9.43
C PRO A 46 -15.59 -2.36 10.64
N GLY A 47 -15.84 -1.07 10.39
CA GLY A 47 -15.96 -0.07 11.45
C GLY A 47 -14.65 0.32 12.16
N GLN A 48 -13.49 -0.16 11.72
CA GLN A 48 -12.18 0.20 12.27
C GLN A 48 -11.42 1.11 11.28
N PRO A 49 -11.46 2.45 11.48
CA PRO A 49 -10.67 3.36 10.67
C PRO A 49 -9.17 3.14 10.87
N LEU A 50 -8.38 3.52 9.87
CA LEU A 50 -6.92 3.59 9.96
C LEU A 50 -6.54 4.97 10.48
N ASP A 51 -6.37 5.12 11.79
CA ASP A 51 -6.19 6.40 12.46
C ASP A 51 -4.95 6.47 13.37
N THR A 52 -4.44 5.33 13.81
CA THR A 52 -3.30 5.25 14.72
C THR A 52 -1.95 5.06 14.01
N ARG A 53 -0.88 5.56 14.66
CA ARG A 53 0.51 5.27 14.27
C ARG A 53 0.84 3.77 14.34
N ALA A 54 0.24 3.04 15.29
CA ALA A 54 0.49 1.61 15.44
C ALA A 54 -0.02 0.81 14.23
N GLN A 55 -1.17 1.17 13.66
CA GLN A 55 -1.64 0.58 12.41
C GLN A 55 -0.70 0.89 11.25
N ALA A 56 -0.23 2.14 11.13
CA ALA A 56 0.74 2.52 10.10
C ALA A 56 2.07 1.76 10.23
N ARG A 57 2.59 1.55 11.44
CA ARG A 57 3.79 0.72 11.66
C ARG A 57 3.63 -0.71 11.17
N ARG A 58 2.43 -1.30 11.30
CA ARG A 58 2.14 -2.62 10.74
C ARG A 58 2.16 -2.61 9.22
N VAL A 59 1.65 -1.55 8.59
CA VAL A 59 1.69 -1.36 7.13
C VAL A 59 3.14 -1.29 6.66
N VAL A 60 3.96 -0.45 7.30
CA VAL A 60 5.31 -0.16 6.79
C VAL A 60 6.37 -1.20 7.10
N ALA A 61 6.10 -2.15 8.01
CA ALA A 61 7.11 -3.10 8.50
C ALA A 61 7.82 -3.91 7.40
N ARG A 62 7.17 -4.12 6.25
CA ARG A 62 7.75 -4.87 5.11
C ARG A 62 8.09 -3.98 3.91
N LEU A 63 7.82 -2.68 3.99
CA LEU A 63 8.04 -1.78 2.86
C LEU A 63 9.51 -1.49 2.53
N PRO A 64 10.49 -1.57 3.46
CA PRO A 64 11.91 -1.35 3.12
C PRO A 64 12.50 -2.32 2.10
N THR A 65 11.82 -3.41 1.75
CA THR A 65 12.29 -4.34 0.70
C THR A 65 11.95 -3.87 -0.71
N PHE A 66 11.11 -2.86 -0.86
CA PHE A 66 10.67 -2.32 -2.15
C PHE A 66 11.29 -0.95 -2.40
N LYS A 67 11.59 -0.63 -3.65
CA LYS A 67 12.01 0.71 -4.08
C LYS A 67 10.82 1.64 -4.29
N ARG A 68 9.65 1.11 -4.68
CA ARG A 68 8.42 1.88 -4.87
C ARG A 68 7.22 1.17 -4.26
N VAL A 69 6.44 1.91 -3.50
CA VAL A 69 5.22 1.38 -2.86
C VAL A 69 4.06 2.28 -3.21
N GLU A 70 3.11 1.75 -3.96
CA GLU A 70 1.82 2.39 -4.13
C GLU A 70 0.95 2.14 -2.89
N ILE A 71 0.44 3.20 -2.28
CA ILE A 71 -0.50 3.13 -1.16
C ILE A 71 -1.86 3.55 -1.69
N SER A 72 -2.71 2.56 -1.96
CA SER A 72 -4.05 2.79 -2.47
C SER A 72 -5.03 3.08 -1.34
N PHE A 73 -5.64 4.27 -1.40
CA PHE A 73 -6.73 4.70 -0.53
C PHE A 73 -8.12 4.37 -1.13
N GLU A 74 -8.17 3.54 -2.18
CA GLU A 74 -9.42 3.16 -2.83
C GLU A 74 -10.38 2.50 -1.83
N GLY A 75 -11.62 3.01 -1.76
CA GLY A 75 -12.64 2.52 -0.82
C GLY A 75 -12.46 3.01 0.62
N MET A 76 -11.48 3.88 0.90
CA MET A 76 -11.31 4.49 2.22
C MET A 76 -12.12 5.78 2.31
N ALA A 77 -13.07 5.84 3.25
CA ALA A 77 -13.82 7.06 3.52
C ALA A 77 -12.94 8.15 4.17
N ASP A 78 -12.07 7.74 5.10
CA ASP A 78 -11.18 8.64 5.84
C ASP A 78 -9.99 7.88 6.43
N VAL A 79 -8.94 8.63 6.78
CA VAL A 79 -7.78 8.16 7.54
C VAL A 79 -7.38 9.20 8.58
N GLY A 80 -6.89 8.74 9.72
CA GLY A 80 -6.48 9.64 10.81
C GLY A 80 -5.11 10.27 10.54
N HIS A 81 -4.91 11.45 11.12
CA HIS A 81 -3.67 12.20 11.01
C HIS A 81 -2.46 11.39 11.50
N GLY A 82 -2.59 10.67 12.63
CA GLY A 82 -1.50 9.84 13.17
C GLY A 82 -1.06 8.74 12.22
N PHE A 83 -2.00 8.12 11.50
CA PHE A 83 -1.70 7.12 10.49
C PHE A 83 -0.92 7.72 9.30
N VAL A 84 -1.38 8.84 8.75
CA VAL A 84 -0.74 9.55 7.63
C VAL A 84 0.65 10.06 8.01
N ASP A 85 0.77 10.65 9.20
CA ASP A 85 2.01 11.18 9.75
C ASP A 85 3.09 10.10 9.89
N GLU A 86 2.72 8.92 10.40
CA GLU A 86 3.66 7.81 10.52
C GLU A 86 4.11 7.30 9.13
N LEU A 87 3.19 7.15 8.16
CA LEU A 87 3.51 6.69 6.82
C LEU A 87 4.42 7.65 6.06
N PHE A 88 4.00 8.91 5.92
CA PHE A 88 4.60 9.82 4.95
C PHE A 88 5.67 10.73 5.55
N ARG A 89 5.68 10.93 6.88
CA ARG A 89 6.72 11.71 7.55
C ARG A 89 7.72 10.81 8.26
N VAL A 90 7.27 9.95 9.18
CA VAL A 90 8.18 9.15 9.99
C VAL A 90 8.88 8.09 9.15
N PHE A 91 8.12 7.20 8.50
CA PHE A 91 8.69 6.17 7.65
C PHE A 91 9.36 6.79 6.41
N GLY A 92 8.70 7.73 5.72
CA GLY A 92 9.27 8.39 4.55
C GLY A 92 10.62 9.09 4.80
N ARG A 93 10.87 9.61 6.01
CA ARG A 93 12.19 10.16 6.38
C ARG A 93 13.20 9.09 6.78
N ALA A 94 12.75 8.02 7.42
CA ALA A 94 13.62 6.92 7.83
C ALA A 94 14.08 6.06 6.64
N HIS A 95 13.29 6.01 5.56
CA HIS A 95 13.51 5.20 4.36
C HIS A 95 13.40 6.05 3.10
N PRO A 96 14.31 7.02 2.87
CA PRO A 96 14.27 7.89 1.69
C PRO A 96 14.48 7.13 0.37
N GLU A 97 15.02 5.91 0.43
CA GLU A 97 15.18 4.99 -0.70
C GLU A 97 13.86 4.39 -1.20
N VAL A 98 12.80 4.47 -0.40
CA VAL A 98 11.47 3.92 -0.73
C VAL A 98 10.54 5.03 -1.21
N GLU A 99 10.18 5.02 -2.48
CA GLU A 99 9.21 5.93 -3.05
C GLU A 99 7.79 5.55 -2.62
N LEU A 100 7.18 6.33 -1.71
CA LEU A 100 5.77 6.18 -1.36
C LEU A 100 4.87 6.96 -2.32
N VAL A 101 3.98 6.26 -3.04
CA VAL A 101 3.07 6.83 -4.04
C VAL A 101 1.63 6.67 -3.58
N PRO A 102 0.98 7.71 -3.02
CA PRO A 102 -0.40 7.62 -2.61
C PRO A 102 -1.34 7.72 -3.81
N THR A 103 -2.30 6.80 -3.94
CA THR A 103 -3.30 6.77 -5.03
C THR A 103 -4.73 6.68 -4.49
N ALA A 104 -5.71 7.00 -5.34
CA ALA A 104 -7.14 6.94 -5.01
C ALA A 104 -7.54 7.69 -3.72
N MET A 105 -6.92 8.86 -3.48
CA MET A 105 -7.15 9.68 -2.29
C MET A 105 -8.43 10.52 -2.38
N THR A 106 -9.09 10.74 -1.25
CA THR A 106 -10.04 11.85 -1.08
C THR A 106 -9.29 13.19 -0.98
N ALA A 107 -10.00 14.30 -1.19
CA ALA A 107 -9.42 15.64 -1.06
C ALA A 107 -8.82 15.90 0.33
N ARG A 108 -9.49 15.41 1.39
CA ARG A 108 -9.02 15.52 2.77
C ARG A 108 -7.75 14.69 2.99
N THR A 109 -7.72 13.44 2.54
CA THR A 109 -6.54 12.56 2.65
C THR A 109 -5.34 13.18 1.93
N ALA A 110 -5.55 13.72 0.73
CA ALA A 110 -4.49 14.41 -0.01
C ALA A 110 -3.95 15.65 0.74
N ALA A 111 -4.81 16.42 1.40
CA ALA A 111 -4.40 17.54 2.24
C ALA A 111 -3.58 17.10 3.46
N LEU A 112 -4.00 16.03 4.16
CA LEU A 112 -3.24 15.47 5.28
C LEU A 112 -1.85 15.00 4.84
N ILE A 113 -1.74 14.31 3.71
CA ILE A 113 -0.46 13.80 3.20
C ILE A 113 0.47 14.96 2.82
N ARG A 114 -0.04 16.01 2.16
CA ARG A 114 0.75 17.22 1.87
C ARG A 114 1.29 17.85 3.16
N SER A 115 0.46 17.97 4.18
CA SER A 115 0.87 18.51 5.49
C SER A 115 1.96 17.65 6.14
N ALA A 116 1.81 16.33 6.13
CA ALA A 116 2.79 15.41 6.72
C ALA A 116 4.15 15.46 6.01
N ARG A 117 4.17 15.63 4.68
CA ARG A 117 5.41 15.74 3.91
C ARG A 117 6.13 17.08 4.06
N ALA A 118 5.39 18.15 4.36
CA ALA A 118 5.94 19.51 4.48
C ALA A 118 6.54 19.81 5.87
N ALA A 119 6.05 19.13 6.91
CA ALA A 119 6.57 19.21 8.28
C ALA A 119 7.79 18.32 8.47
#